data_AF-A0A7G5DTH0-F1
#
_entry.id   AF-A0A7G5DTH0-F1
#
_cell.length_a   1.000
_cell.length_b   1.000
_cell.length_c   1.000
_cell.angle_alpha   90.00
_cell.angle_beta   90.00
_cell.angle_gamma   90.00
#
_symmetry.space_group_name_H-M   'P 1'
#
loop_
_entity.id
_entity.type
_entity.pdbx_description
1 polymer ?
#
loop_
_entity_poly.entity_id
_entity_poly.type
_entity_poly.pdbx_seq_one_letter_code
_entity_poly.pdbx_strand_id
1 'polypeptide(L)'
;MNWVERLRTSMHGLAESLGNLLMEAFHYLALFAIGAITAWAGVMAFLGMLEKGHITVDDILLLFIYLELAAMVGIYFKTNHMPIRFMIYVAITALTRLLISDISHTHKPSWGVVMVSGAILLLALAILVVRYASSRFPAVAGPNPRGKARNREDAESERDDTSD
;
A
#
# COMPACT_ATOMS: atom_id res chain seq x y z
N MET A 1 -32.47 33.32 11.57
CA MET A 1 -31.19 33.06 10.89
C MET A 1 -30.68 31.61 11.06
N ASN A 2 -31.28 30.80 11.95
CA ASN A 2 -30.73 29.50 12.37
C ASN A 2 -31.05 28.29 11.46
N TRP A 3 -31.81 28.48 10.37
CA TRP A 3 -32.23 27.38 9.48
C TRP A 3 -31.20 27.07 8.37
N VAL A 4 -30.56 28.12 7.85
CA VAL A 4 -29.52 28.00 6.82
C VAL A 4 -28.24 27.37 7.38
N GLU A 5 -27.90 27.66 8.64
CA GLU A 5 -26.75 27.05 9.33
C GLU A 5 -26.95 25.54 9.61
N ARG A 6 -28.19 25.12 9.87
CA ARG A 6 -28.54 23.69 10.06
C ARG A 6 -28.50 22.91 8.74
N LEU A 7 -28.97 23.49 7.64
CA LEU A 7 -28.85 22.89 6.31
C LEU A 7 -27.38 22.73 5.89
N ARG A 8 -26.54 23.75 6.15
CA ARG A 8 -25.13 23.73 5.76
C ARG A 8 -24.31 22.68 6.52
N THR A 9 -24.58 22.51 7.82
CA THR A 9 -23.91 21.49 8.66
C THR A 9 -24.38 20.06 8.34
N SER A 10 -25.67 19.84 8.09
CA SER A 10 -26.17 18.53 7.64
C SER A 10 -25.66 18.14 6.25
N MET A 11 -25.49 19.11 5.33
CA MET A 11 -24.92 18.84 4.01
C MET A 11 -23.43 18.50 4.05
N HIS A 12 -22.64 19.09 4.96
CA HIS A 12 -21.21 18.75 5.09
C HIS A 12 -21.01 17.31 5.58
N GLY A 13 -21.76 16.88 6.60
CA GLY A 13 -21.64 15.50 7.11
C GLY A 13 -22.07 14.44 6.08
N LEU A 14 -23.11 14.72 5.28
CA LEU A 14 -23.54 13.82 4.21
C LEU A 14 -22.55 13.80 3.04
N ALA A 15 -22.00 14.96 2.66
CA ALA A 15 -21.01 15.05 1.58
C ALA A 15 -19.69 14.36 1.96
N GLU A 16 -19.22 14.52 3.19
CA GLU A 16 -18.03 13.83 3.70
C GLU A 16 -18.24 12.32 3.77
N SER A 17 -19.40 11.87 4.27
CA SER A 17 -19.71 10.44 4.37
C SER A 17 -19.87 9.78 3.00
N LEU A 18 -20.58 10.42 2.07
CA LEU A 18 -20.72 9.93 0.69
C LEU A 18 -19.38 9.94 -0.05
N GLY A 19 -18.59 11.01 0.11
CA GLY A 19 -17.27 11.11 -0.48
C GLY A 19 -16.34 9.99 -0.01
N ASN A 20 -16.33 9.71 1.30
CA ASN A 20 -15.53 8.63 1.86
C ASN A 20 -15.98 7.25 1.36
N LEU A 21 -17.30 6.99 1.33
CA LEU A 21 -17.87 5.74 0.83
C LEU A 21 -17.53 5.50 -0.66
N LEU A 22 -17.70 6.51 -1.50
CA LEU A 22 -17.41 6.41 -2.94
C LEU A 22 -15.92 6.22 -3.20
N MET A 23 -15.07 6.94 -2.47
CA MET A 23 -13.62 6.80 -2.56
C MET A 23 -13.19 5.38 -2.18
N GLU A 24 -13.71 4.86 -1.09
CA GLU A 24 -13.43 3.50 -0.62
C GLU A 24 -13.94 2.44 -1.61
N ALA A 25 -15.17 2.59 -2.13
CA ALA A 25 -15.71 1.69 -3.15
C ALA A 25 -14.90 1.69 -4.45
N PHE A 26 -14.52 2.88 -4.95
CA PHE A 26 -13.66 3.01 -6.13
C PHE A 26 -12.31 2.34 -5.91
N HIS A 27 -11.75 2.52 -4.72
CA HIS A 27 -10.46 1.96 -4.35
C HIS A 27 -10.47 0.41 -4.38
N TYR A 28 -11.45 -0.23 -3.76
CA TYR A 28 -11.59 -1.69 -3.83
C TYR A 28 -11.88 -2.19 -5.24
N LEU A 29 -12.68 -1.45 -6.02
CA LEU A 29 -12.97 -1.82 -7.40
C LEU A 29 -11.72 -1.78 -8.27
N ALA A 30 -10.91 -0.72 -8.16
CA ALA A 30 -9.65 -0.59 -8.87
C ALA A 30 -8.69 -1.72 -8.50
N LEU A 31 -8.59 -2.02 -7.21
CA LEU A 31 -7.76 -3.12 -6.71
C LEU A 31 -8.23 -4.49 -7.22
N PHE A 32 -9.55 -4.73 -7.24
CA PHE A 32 -10.13 -5.94 -7.79
C PHE A 32 -9.76 -6.10 -9.27
N ALA A 33 -9.89 -5.03 -10.05
CA ALA A 33 -9.54 -5.03 -11.47
C ALA A 33 -8.04 -5.33 -11.69
N ILE A 34 -7.15 -4.73 -10.89
CA ILE A 34 -5.71 -4.99 -10.96
C ILE A 34 -5.40 -6.45 -10.57
N GLY A 35 -6.05 -6.98 -9.53
CA GLY A 35 -5.87 -8.38 -9.14
C GLY A 35 -6.34 -9.34 -10.23
N ALA A 36 -7.52 -9.10 -10.79
CA ALA A 36 -8.11 -9.92 -11.85
C ALA A 36 -7.25 -9.92 -13.12
N ILE A 37 -6.80 -8.75 -13.59
CA ILE A 37 -5.95 -8.67 -14.78
C ILE A 37 -4.58 -9.32 -14.54
N THR A 38 -4.03 -9.20 -13.33
CA THR A 38 -2.75 -9.86 -12.96
C THR A 38 -2.89 -11.38 -12.99
N ALA A 39 -3.97 -11.92 -12.42
CA ALA A 39 -4.24 -13.35 -12.45
C ALA A 39 -4.46 -13.85 -13.89
N TRP A 40 -5.25 -13.12 -14.68
CA TRP A 40 -5.48 -13.43 -16.09
C TRP A 40 -4.18 -13.42 -16.91
N ALA A 41 -3.34 -12.40 -16.73
CA ALA A 41 -2.03 -12.31 -17.38
C ALA A 41 -1.13 -13.49 -17.00
N GLY A 42 -1.11 -13.89 -15.72
CA GLY A 42 -0.36 -15.06 -15.26
C GLY A 42 -0.82 -16.35 -15.93
N VAL A 43 -2.13 -16.58 -16.05
CA VAL A 43 -2.68 -17.75 -16.75
C VAL A 43 -2.32 -17.73 -18.23
N MET A 44 -2.48 -16.60 -18.91
CA MET A 44 -2.13 -16.46 -20.32
C MET A 44 -0.63 -16.68 -20.58
N ALA A 45 0.23 -16.15 -19.70
CA ALA A 45 1.66 -16.38 -19.78
C ALA A 45 1.99 -17.86 -19.61
N PHE A 46 1.39 -18.53 -18.62
CA PHE A 46 1.59 -19.96 -18.39
C PHE A 46 1.16 -20.81 -19.59
N LEU A 47 -0.02 -20.55 -20.16
CA LEU A 47 -0.47 -21.26 -21.36
C LEU A 47 0.48 -21.02 -22.55
N GLY A 48 0.94 -19.79 -22.74
CA GLY A 48 1.90 -19.47 -23.79
C GLY A 48 3.25 -20.20 -23.63
N MET A 49 3.69 -20.49 -22.40
CA MET A 49 4.89 -21.32 -22.17
C MET A 49 4.65 -22.78 -22.56
N LEU A 50 3.48 -23.33 -22.25
CA LEU A 50 3.12 -24.70 -22.61
C LEU A 50 3.08 -24.88 -24.14
N GLU A 51 2.53 -23.90 -24.86
CA GLU A 51 2.48 -23.92 -26.32
C GLU A 51 3.87 -23.86 -26.97
N LYS A 52 4.83 -23.15 -26.37
CA LYS A 52 6.22 -23.08 -26.86
C LYS A 52 6.99 -24.40 -26.73
N GLY A 53 6.55 -25.32 -25.87
CA GLY A 53 7.18 -26.64 -25.67
C GLY A 53 8.53 -26.63 -24.94
N HIS A 54 9.03 -25.46 -24.52
CA HIS A 54 10.18 -25.32 -23.63
C HIS A 54 9.93 -24.18 -22.63
N ILE A 55 10.43 -24.36 -21.41
CA ILE A 55 10.27 -23.38 -20.33
C ILE A 55 11.66 -22.91 -19.92
N THR A 56 11.90 -21.59 -19.97
CA THR A 56 13.16 -20.99 -19.54
C THR A 56 13.09 -20.50 -18.10
N VAL A 57 14.24 -20.15 -17.51
CA VAL A 57 14.28 -19.52 -16.17
C VAL A 57 13.51 -18.20 -16.17
N ASP A 58 13.63 -17.41 -17.23
CA ASP A 58 12.92 -16.13 -17.39
C ASP A 58 11.41 -16.31 -17.36
N ASP A 59 10.88 -17.35 -18.01
CA ASP A 59 9.46 -17.66 -18.00
C ASP A 59 8.94 -17.99 -16.59
N ILE A 60 9.72 -18.75 -15.82
CA ILE A 60 9.38 -19.10 -14.42
C ILE A 60 9.43 -17.84 -13.54
N LEU A 61 10.47 -17.00 -13.70
CA LEU A 61 10.61 -15.76 -12.95
C LEU A 61 9.47 -14.77 -13.27
N LEU A 62 9.03 -14.72 -14.53
CA LEU A 62 7.88 -13.93 -14.95
C LEU A 62 6.59 -14.40 -14.27
N LEU A 63 6.36 -15.71 -14.20
CA LEU A 63 5.20 -16.26 -13.49
C LEU A 63 5.22 -15.91 -11.99
N PHE A 64 6.41 -15.94 -11.39
CA PHE A 64 6.63 -15.49 -10.02
C PHE A 64 6.32 -13.99 -9.82
N ILE A 65 6.59 -13.12 -10.81
CA ILE A 65 6.18 -11.69 -10.79
C ILE A 65 4.66 -11.58 -10.73
N TYR A 66 3.95 -12.31 -11.57
CA TYR A 66 2.49 -12.28 -11.53
C TYR A 66 1.92 -12.80 -10.22
N LEU A 67 2.46 -13.90 -9.69
CA LEU A 67 2.04 -14.45 -8.41
C LEU A 67 2.31 -13.50 -7.25
N GLU A 68 3.46 -12.83 -7.23
CA GLU A 68 3.79 -11.88 -6.18
C GLU A 68 2.93 -10.62 -6.23
N LEU A 69 2.69 -10.07 -7.42
CA LEU A 69 1.76 -8.96 -7.59
C LEU A 69 0.35 -9.34 -7.16
N ALA A 70 -0.14 -10.52 -7.55
CA ALA A 70 -1.45 -11.02 -7.13
C ALA A 70 -1.53 -11.21 -5.60
N ALA A 71 -0.48 -11.76 -4.98
CA ALA A 71 -0.41 -11.93 -3.53
C ALA A 71 -0.42 -10.59 -2.79
N MET A 72 0.30 -9.58 -3.29
CA MET A 72 0.28 -8.23 -2.71
C MET A 72 -1.09 -7.57 -2.82
N VAL A 73 -1.76 -7.71 -3.96
CA VAL A 73 -3.15 -7.27 -4.14
C VAL A 73 -4.09 -8.01 -3.17
N GLY A 74 -3.90 -9.31 -2.97
CA GLY A 74 -4.69 -10.09 -2.00
C GLY A 74 -4.45 -9.67 -0.54
N ILE A 75 -3.20 -9.40 -0.14
CA ILE A 75 -2.86 -8.87 1.19
C ILE A 75 -3.47 -7.48 1.38
N TYR A 76 -3.46 -6.66 0.33
CA TYR A 76 -4.09 -5.35 0.35
C TYR A 76 -5.57 -5.45 0.73
N PHE A 77 -6.32 -6.34 0.06
CA PHE A 77 -7.74 -6.57 0.33
C PHE A 77 -8.01 -6.90 1.80
N LYS A 78 -7.08 -7.60 2.47
CA LYS A 78 -7.23 -7.95 3.90
C LYS A 78 -6.82 -6.84 4.86
N THR A 79 -5.98 -5.90 4.45
CA THR A 79 -5.31 -4.95 5.37
C THR A 79 -5.68 -3.49 5.18
N ASN A 80 -6.40 -3.12 4.11
CA ASN A 80 -6.98 -1.79 3.87
C ASN A 80 -6.04 -0.58 3.93
N HIS A 81 -4.73 -0.83 3.88
CA HIS A 81 -3.74 0.23 3.96
C HIS A 81 -2.94 0.22 2.67
N MET A 82 -2.94 1.33 1.91
CA MET A 82 -1.96 1.61 0.84
C MET A 82 -0.69 2.17 1.45
N PRO A 83 0.37 1.34 1.54
CA PRO A 83 1.64 1.80 2.00
C PRO A 83 2.52 1.89 0.76
N ILE A 84 3.11 3.06 0.54
CA ILE A 84 4.26 3.23 -0.36
C ILE A 84 5.31 2.11 -0.19
N ARG A 85 5.34 1.47 1.00
CA ARG A 85 6.08 0.24 1.32
C ARG A 85 5.84 -0.94 0.36
N PHE A 86 4.61 -1.22 -0.08
CA PHE A 86 4.35 -2.32 -1.02
C PHE A 86 5.03 -2.06 -2.37
N MET A 87 4.99 -0.82 -2.87
CA MET A 87 5.64 -0.45 -4.14
C MET A 87 7.16 -0.64 -4.11
N ILE A 88 7.82 -0.32 -2.98
CA ILE A 88 9.26 -0.53 -2.86
C ILE A 88 9.61 -2.02 -2.80
N TYR A 89 8.81 -2.86 -2.15
CA TYR A 89 9.02 -4.30 -2.17
C TYR A 89 8.86 -4.88 -3.58
N VAL A 90 7.83 -4.45 -4.34
CA VAL A 90 7.67 -4.83 -5.76
C VAL A 90 8.92 -4.47 -6.57
N ALA A 91 9.45 -3.26 -6.39
CA ALA A 91 10.63 -2.81 -7.12
C ALA A 91 11.86 -3.65 -6.79
N ILE A 92 12.08 -3.95 -5.49
CA ILE A 92 13.19 -4.82 -5.07
C ILE A 92 13.03 -6.20 -5.68
N THR A 93 11.87 -6.85 -5.56
CA THR A 93 11.73 -8.20 -6.08
C THR A 93 11.81 -8.26 -7.60
N ALA A 94 11.30 -7.24 -8.32
CA ALA A 94 11.47 -7.12 -9.77
C ALA A 94 12.95 -7.03 -10.17
N LEU A 95 13.74 -6.17 -9.49
CA LEU A 95 15.18 -6.07 -9.74
C LEU A 95 15.93 -7.34 -9.38
N THR A 96 15.58 -7.99 -8.26
CA THR A 96 16.19 -9.27 -7.86
C THR A 96 15.92 -10.37 -8.89
N ARG A 97 14.72 -10.41 -9.49
CA ARG A 97 14.43 -11.37 -10.56
C ARG A 97 15.20 -11.06 -11.84
N LEU A 98 15.29 -9.79 -12.21
CA LEU A 98 16.11 -9.37 -13.34
C LEU A 98 17.58 -9.80 -13.14
N LEU A 99 18.11 -9.66 -11.92
CA LEU A 99 19.45 -10.11 -11.58
C LEU A 99 19.63 -11.63 -11.76
N ILE A 100 18.67 -12.43 -11.27
CA ILE A 100 18.71 -13.90 -11.39
C ILE A 100 18.65 -14.34 -12.85
N SER A 101 17.77 -13.70 -13.64
CA SER A 101 17.66 -13.91 -15.09
C SER A 101 18.99 -13.61 -15.81
N ASP A 102 19.59 -12.44 -15.56
CA ASP A 102 20.84 -12.01 -16.19
C ASP A 102 22.01 -12.97 -15.89
N ILE A 103 22.10 -13.43 -14.64
CA ILE A 103 23.10 -14.42 -14.17
C ILE A 103 22.88 -15.78 -14.84
N SER A 104 21.64 -16.20 -15.02
CA SER A 104 21.31 -17.49 -15.63
C SER A 104 21.67 -17.52 -17.12
N HIS A 105 21.50 -16.41 -17.84
CA HIS A 105 21.80 -16.31 -19.27
C HIS A 105 23.28 -16.08 -19.57
N THR A 106 23.98 -15.34 -18.71
CA THR A 106 25.35 -14.89 -18.97
C THR A 106 26.29 -15.60 -17.99
N HIS A 107 26.79 -16.79 -18.35
CA HIS A 107 27.76 -17.56 -17.54
C HIS A 107 29.14 -16.86 -17.35
N LYS A 108 29.24 -15.56 -17.68
CA LYS A 108 30.39 -14.69 -17.41
C LYS A 108 29.91 -13.46 -16.64
N PRO A 109 30.59 -13.07 -15.55
CA PRO A 109 30.21 -11.89 -14.78
C PRO A 109 30.30 -10.64 -15.67
N SER A 110 29.13 -10.12 -16.07
CA SER A 110 28.98 -8.89 -16.82
C SER A 110 28.95 -7.69 -15.86
N TRP A 111 29.33 -6.50 -16.32
CA TRP A 111 29.17 -5.27 -15.55
C TRP A 111 27.70 -4.97 -15.18
N GLY A 112 26.73 -5.56 -15.90
CA GLY A 112 25.30 -5.42 -15.63
C GLY A 112 24.89 -6.00 -14.27
N VAL A 113 25.39 -7.18 -13.92
CA VAL A 113 25.14 -7.85 -12.62
C VAL A 113 25.52 -6.93 -11.44
N VAL A 114 26.65 -6.24 -11.55
CA VAL A 114 27.15 -5.31 -10.52
C VAL A 114 26.25 -4.08 -10.40
N MET A 115 25.84 -3.49 -11.53
CA MET A 115 24.91 -2.35 -11.52
C MET A 115 23.55 -2.70 -10.92
N VAL A 116 22.97 -3.84 -11.29
CA VAL A 116 21.66 -4.27 -10.77
C VAL A 116 21.77 -4.58 -9.27
N SER A 117 22.85 -5.23 -8.82
CA SER A 117 23.11 -5.45 -7.40
C SER A 117 23.26 -4.13 -6.63
N GLY A 118 23.96 -3.15 -7.21
CA GLY A 118 24.07 -1.80 -6.66
C GLY A 118 22.72 -1.08 -6.58
N ALA A 119 21.86 -1.22 -7.59
CA ALA A 119 20.50 -0.65 -7.58
C ALA A 119 19.63 -1.27 -6.48
N ILE A 120 19.69 -2.60 -6.29
CA ILE A 120 19.00 -3.29 -5.18
C ILE A 120 19.51 -2.76 -3.83
N LEU A 121 20.82 -2.59 -3.66
CA LEU A 121 21.41 -2.03 -2.45
C LEU A 121 20.90 -0.60 -2.18
N LEU A 122 20.84 0.25 -3.21
CA LEU A 122 20.31 1.61 -3.09
C LEU A 122 18.83 1.63 -2.70
N LEU A 123 18.00 0.75 -3.28
CA LEU A 123 16.59 0.62 -2.88
C LEU A 123 16.44 0.11 -1.44
N ALA A 124 17.28 -0.85 -1.03
CA ALA A 124 17.30 -1.35 0.34
C ALA A 124 17.69 -0.26 1.36
N LEU A 125 18.65 0.61 1.00
CA LEU A 125 18.99 1.77 1.83
C LEU A 125 17.87 2.81 1.84
N ALA A 126 17.21 3.07 0.71
CA ALA A 126 16.08 4.00 0.64
C ALA A 126 14.94 3.57 1.57
N ILE A 127 14.56 2.28 1.57
CA ILE A 127 13.51 1.79 2.48
C ILE A 127 13.95 1.83 3.95
N LEU A 128 15.23 1.62 4.24
CA LEU A 128 15.77 1.77 5.58
C LEU A 128 15.61 3.22 6.08
N VAL A 129 15.97 4.20 5.24
CA VAL A 129 15.81 5.63 5.55
C VAL A 129 14.34 5.98 5.76
N VAL A 130 13.45 5.56 4.86
CA VAL A 130 12.00 5.82 4.98
C VAL A 130 11.44 5.18 6.25
N ARG A 131 11.83 3.95 6.57
CA ARG A 131 11.41 3.26 7.79
C ARG A 131 11.91 3.98 9.04
N TYR A 132 13.17 4.41 9.04
CA TYR A 132 13.76 5.12 10.16
C TYR A 132 13.10 6.48 10.39
N ALA A 133 12.93 7.28 9.33
CA ALA A 133 12.26 8.58 9.38
C ALA A 133 10.81 8.45 9.90
N SER A 134 10.05 7.50 9.36
CA SER A 134 8.67 7.23 9.79
C SER A 134 8.56 6.77 11.24
N SER A 135 9.56 6.06 11.78
CA SER A 135 9.57 5.63 13.19
C SER A 135 9.95 6.76 14.16
N ARG A 136 10.73 7.74 13.70
CA ARG A 136 11.28 8.82 14.55
C ARG A 136 10.44 10.09 14.53
N PHE A 137 9.69 10.33 13.46
CA PHE A 137 8.71 11.41 13.34
C PHE A 137 7.34 10.85 12.95
N PRO A 138 6.58 10.28 13.91
CA PRO A 138 5.15 10.05 13.68
C PRO A 138 4.52 11.42 13.38
N ALA A 139 3.82 11.57 12.26
CA ALA A 139 3.06 12.78 11.98
C ALA A 139 2.16 13.04 13.20
N VAL A 140 2.40 14.17 13.87
CA VAL A 140 1.78 14.56 15.13
C VAL A 140 0.30 14.21 15.08
N ALA A 141 -0.14 13.33 15.97
CA ALA A 141 -1.54 13.06 16.20
C ALA A 141 -2.20 14.42 16.49
N GLY A 142 -3.04 14.89 15.54
CA GLY A 142 -3.77 16.13 15.70
C GLY A 142 -4.55 16.11 17.02
N PRO A 143 -4.71 17.26 17.69
CA PRO A 143 -5.29 17.33 19.02
C PRO A 143 -6.69 16.70 19.00
N ASN A 144 -6.84 15.58 19.69
CA ASN A 144 -8.11 14.86 19.83
C ASN A 144 -9.11 15.77 20.56
N PRO A 145 -10.16 16.30 19.90
CA PRO A 145 -11.11 17.24 20.52
C PRO A 145 -11.90 16.60 21.68
N ARG A 146 -11.89 15.27 21.77
CA ARG A 146 -12.61 14.49 22.79
C ARG A 146 -11.97 14.54 24.18
N GLY A 147 -10.69 14.92 24.30
CA GLY A 147 -10.03 15.06 25.60
C GLY A 147 -10.45 16.32 26.37
N LYS A 148 -10.88 17.37 25.66
CA LYS A 148 -11.25 18.65 26.29
C LYS A 148 -12.68 18.67 26.84
N ALA A 149 -13.57 17.85 26.29
CA ALA A 149 -14.95 17.71 26.78
C ALA A 149 -14.98 17.02 28.15
N ARG A 150 -14.25 15.91 28.30
CA ARG A 150 -14.24 15.12 29.56
C ARG A 150 -13.70 15.92 30.76
N ASN A 151 -12.60 16.65 30.57
CA ASN A 151 -12.05 17.51 31.62
C ASN A 151 -12.99 18.66 32.05
N ARG A 152 -13.96 19.04 31.20
CA ARG A 152 -14.93 20.08 31.53
C ARG A 152 -16.12 19.51 32.29
N GLU A 153 -16.57 18.32 31.92
CA GLU A 153 -17.63 17.58 32.63
C GLU A 153 -17.16 17.18 34.04
N ASP A 154 -15.93 16.68 34.16
CA ASP A 154 -15.33 16.32 35.47
C ASP A 154 -15.13 17.55 36.38
N ALA A 155 -14.79 18.71 35.80
CA ALA A 155 -14.62 19.97 36.54
C ALA A 155 -15.96 20.67 36.86
N GLU A 156 -17.03 20.36 36.14
CA GLU A 156 -18.39 20.82 36.42
C GLU A 156 -19.03 19.93 37.50
N SER A 157 -18.77 18.62 37.54
CA SER A 157 -19.22 17.73 38.63
C SER A 157 -18.54 17.99 39.97
N GLU A 158 -17.25 18.37 39.98
CA GLU A 158 -16.51 18.64 41.23
C GLU A 158 -16.88 20.00 41.86
N ARG A 159 -17.47 20.91 41.09
CA ARG A 159 -18.04 22.18 41.58
C ARG A 159 -19.43 22.01 42.17
N ASP A 160 -20.20 21.02 41.71
CA ASP A 160 -21.54 20.73 42.20
C ASP A 160 -21.46 20.06 43.59
N ASP A 161 -20.52 19.11 43.76
CA ASP A 161 -20.27 18.42 45.05
C ASP A 161 -19.67 19.30 46.16
N THR A 162 -19.16 20.50 45.84
CA THR A 162 -18.57 21.43 46.81
C THR A 162 -19.49 22.59 47.20
N SER A 163 -20.73 22.59 46.70
CA SER A 163 -21.70 23.69 46.85
C SER A 163 -22.88 23.39 47.81
N ASP A 164 -22.92 22.21 48.44
CA ASP A 164 -23.91 21.83 49.47
C ASP A 164 -23.30 21.76 50.89
#